data_AF-A0AAW0Y5D4-F1
#
_entry.id   AF-A0AAW0Y5D4-F1
#
_cell.length_a   1.000
_cell.length_b   1.000
_cell.length_c   1.000
_cell.angle_alpha   90.00
_cell.angle_beta   90.00
_cell.angle_gamma   90.00
#
_symmetry.space_group_name_H-M   'P 1'
#
loop_
_entity.id
_entity.type
_entity.pdbx_description
1 polymer ?
#
loop_
_entity_poly.entity_id
_entity_poly.type
_entity_poly.pdbx_seq_one_letter_code
_entity_poly.pdbx_strand_id
1 'polypeptide(L)'
;MDCSIYYVCSNGDVFGPMECPASTPYFDGETCVNDKSACCGDLCVPYCQPGEIQVPDPIDCTKYYVCPETGAVKPEYHFTCPAGSNFEVALGTCVADAPCIILCTDSATTASPSFNCTTSMTCSSAGYFAKCSYCQPQYYHCTQAGHEAVVESCAGTLVFNPDPGYPYCISSSDCPYKPLF
;
A
#
# COMPACT_ATOMS: atom_id res chain seq x y z
N MET A 1 8.65 -0.69 6.58
CA MET A 1 9.11 -1.30 7.85
C MET A 1 9.23 -2.79 7.64
N ASP A 2 10.25 -3.46 8.18
CA ASP A 2 10.38 -4.92 8.09
C ASP A 2 9.62 -5.57 9.25
N CYS A 3 8.46 -6.16 8.95
CA CYS A 3 7.59 -6.76 9.96
C CYS A 3 8.09 -8.11 10.47
N SER A 4 9.16 -8.64 9.88
CA SER A 4 9.84 -9.81 10.41
C SER A 4 10.80 -9.47 11.54
N ILE A 5 11.01 -8.19 11.86
CA ILE A 5 11.93 -7.72 12.88
C ILE A 5 11.17 -7.02 14.01
N TYR A 6 11.48 -7.37 15.27
CA TYR A 6 10.93 -6.73 16.46
C TYR A 6 11.99 -6.42 17.51
N TYR A 7 11.62 -5.56 18.46
CA TYR A 7 12.43 -5.17 19.61
C TYR A 7 11.63 -5.37 20.89
N VAL A 8 12.28 -5.80 21.97
CA VAL A 8 11.66 -5.97 23.28
C VAL A 8 12.11 -4.86 24.20
N CYS A 9 11.14 -4.17 24.79
CA CYS A 9 11.39 -3.18 25.83
C CYS A 9 11.38 -3.88 27.21
N SER A 10 12.48 -3.80 27.96
CA SER A 10 12.56 -4.33 29.32
C SER A 10 13.35 -3.37 30.21
N ASN A 11 12.75 -2.93 31.32
CA ASN A 11 13.32 -1.96 32.26
C ASN A 11 13.83 -0.64 31.64
N GLY A 12 13.22 -0.19 30.55
CA GLY A 12 13.62 1.02 29.83
C GLY A 12 14.74 0.81 28.81
N ASP A 13 15.31 -0.39 28.75
CA ASP A 13 16.24 -0.80 27.71
C ASP A 13 15.50 -1.47 26.54
N VAL A 14 16.00 -1.25 25.34
CA VAL A 14 15.47 -1.83 24.10
C VAL A 14 16.41 -2.94 23.63
N PHE A 15 15.90 -4.16 23.49
CA PHE A 15 16.64 -5.35 23.08
C PHE A 15 16.24 -5.77 21.67
N GLY A 16 17.21 -5.95 20.77
CA GLY A 16 16.98 -6.38 19.39
C GLY A 16 18.12 -5.96 18.44
N PRO A 17 17.96 -6.15 17.12
CA PRO A 17 16.78 -6.70 16.45
C PRO A 17 16.61 -8.20 16.70
N MET A 18 15.36 -8.64 16.87
CA MET A 18 14.98 -10.05 16.85
C MET A 18 14.17 -10.36 15.61
N GLU A 19 14.37 -11.54 15.03
CA GLU A 19 13.64 -11.98 13.85
C GLU A 19 12.53 -12.96 14.23
N CYS A 20 11.38 -12.80 13.58
CA CYS A 20 10.30 -13.76 13.67
C CYS A 20 10.64 -15.05 12.91
N PRO A 21 10.23 -16.22 13.41
CA PRO A 21 10.42 -17.49 12.72
C PRO A 21 9.74 -17.50 11.34
N ALA A 22 10.31 -18.22 10.37
CA ALA A 22 9.72 -18.35 9.03
C ALA A 22 8.29 -18.95 9.03
N SER A 23 7.92 -19.69 10.07
CA SER A 23 6.58 -20.27 10.26
C SER A 23 5.55 -19.30 10.83
N THR A 24 5.97 -18.12 11.27
CA THR A 24 5.15 -17.03 11.81
C THR A 24 5.86 -15.69 11.54
N PRO A 25 6.00 -15.27 10.28
CA PRO A 25 7.00 -14.27 9.89
C PRO A 25 6.65 -12.81 10.19
N TYR A 26 5.52 -12.53 10.86
CA TYR A 26 5.05 -11.16 11.11
C TYR A 26 4.89 -10.89 12.60
N PHE A 27 5.48 -9.82 13.12
CA PHE A 27 5.31 -9.44 14.52
C PHE A 27 4.06 -8.56 14.72
N ASP A 28 3.14 -8.99 15.58
CA ASP A 28 1.86 -8.30 15.82
C ASP A 28 1.90 -7.25 16.94
N GLY A 29 3.06 -7.05 17.58
CA GLY A 29 3.22 -6.17 18.72
C GLY A 29 3.40 -6.93 20.04
N GLU A 30 2.99 -8.20 20.09
CA GLU A 30 3.13 -9.08 21.25
C GLU A 30 3.89 -10.36 20.89
N THR A 31 3.54 -10.98 19.76
CA THR A 31 4.05 -12.27 19.30
C THR A 31 4.29 -12.31 17.79
N CYS A 32 4.99 -13.35 17.33
CA CYS A 32 5.14 -13.63 15.92
C CYS A 32 3.96 -14.47 15.40
N VAL A 33 3.27 -13.98 14.37
CA VAL A 33 2.07 -14.58 13.77
C VAL A 33 2.22 -14.79 12.26
N ASN A 34 1.23 -15.48 11.68
CA ASN A 34 1.18 -15.77 10.25
C ASN A 34 0.43 -14.74 9.42
N ASP A 35 -0.40 -13.92 10.05
CA ASP A 35 -1.18 -12.91 9.35
C ASP A 35 -0.36 -11.64 9.19
N LYS A 36 -0.07 -11.27 7.94
CA LYS A 36 0.66 -10.05 7.60
C LYS A 36 -0.06 -8.80 8.08
N SER A 37 -1.39 -8.85 8.13
CA SER A 37 -2.23 -7.72 8.51
C SER A 37 -2.13 -7.37 9.99
N ALA A 38 -1.68 -8.32 10.82
CA ALA A 38 -1.46 -8.10 12.24
C ALA A 38 -0.23 -7.21 12.52
N CYS A 39 0.57 -6.89 11.49
CA CYS A 39 1.80 -6.14 11.64
C CYS A 39 1.62 -4.83 12.41
N CYS A 40 2.21 -4.74 13.61
CA CYS A 40 2.10 -3.57 14.51
C CYS A 40 2.70 -2.27 13.91
N GLY A 41 3.38 -2.36 12.77
CA GLY A 41 4.04 -1.25 12.09
C GLY A 41 3.35 -0.71 10.84
N ASP A 42 2.33 -1.41 10.32
CA ASP A 42 1.60 -0.94 9.14
C ASP A 42 0.34 -0.22 9.60
N LEU A 43 0.51 1.05 10.01
CA LEU A 43 -0.59 1.94 10.41
C LEU A 43 -1.65 2.11 9.29
N CYS A 44 -1.37 1.63 8.08
CA CYS A 44 -2.24 1.72 6.91
C CYS A 44 -3.05 0.46 6.64
N VAL A 45 -2.86 -0.59 7.43
CA VAL A 45 -3.68 -1.79 7.39
C VAL A 45 -4.49 -1.86 8.69
N PRO A 46 -5.79 -1.53 8.64
CA PRO A 46 -6.62 -1.59 9.84
C PRO A 46 -6.74 -3.03 10.33
N TYR A 47 -6.45 -3.24 11.61
CA TYR A 47 -6.45 -4.54 12.28
C TYR A 47 -7.04 -4.41 13.68
N CYS A 48 -7.92 -5.33 14.05
CA CYS A 48 -8.54 -5.39 15.37
C CYS A 48 -7.62 -6.12 16.34
N GLN A 49 -7.05 -5.42 17.32
CA GLN A 49 -6.28 -6.02 18.39
C GLN A 49 -7.21 -6.62 19.48
N PRO A 50 -6.70 -7.53 20.33
CA PRO A 50 -7.46 -8.04 21.47
C PRO A 50 -7.92 -6.91 22.40
N GLY A 51 -9.22 -6.84 22.66
CA GLY A 51 -9.83 -5.84 23.56
C GLY A 51 -10.21 -4.51 22.89
N GLU A 52 -9.88 -4.32 21.61
CA GLU A 52 -10.39 -3.19 20.84
C GLU A 52 -11.83 -3.46 20.38
N ILE A 53 -12.70 -2.45 20.55
CA ILE A 53 -14.10 -2.51 20.09
C ILE A 53 -14.23 -1.83 18.72
N GLN A 54 -13.44 -0.78 18.50
CA GLN A 54 -13.41 0.01 17.26
C GLN A 54 -11.99 0.42 16.95
N VAL A 55 -11.64 0.46 15.67
CA VAL A 55 -10.36 0.94 15.16
C VAL A 55 -10.57 1.97 14.06
N PRO A 56 -9.68 2.98 13.93
CA PRO A 56 -9.83 4.02 12.91
C PRO A 56 -9.74 3.43 11.50
N ASP A 57 -10.47 4.03 10.55
CA ASP A 57 -10.07 3.93 9.15
C ASP A 57 -8.80 4.77 8.98
N PRO A 58 -7.70 4.19 8.46
CA PRO A 58 -6.42 4.89 8.40
C PRO A 58 -6.38 5.98 7.32
N ILE A 59 -7.28 5.96 6.33
CA ILE A 59 -7.32 6.92 5.21
C ILE A 59 -8.50 7.91 5.30
N ASP A 60 -9.53 7.60 6.09
CA ASP A 60 -10.68 8.47 6.30
C ASP A 60 -10.99 8.62 7.81
N CYS A 61 -10.58 9.75 8.39
CA CYS A 61 -10.80 10.08 9.80
C CYS A 61 -12.28 10.13 10.21
N THR A 62 -13.21 10.17 9.25
CA THR A 62 -14.66 10.15 9.50
C THR A 62 -15.21 8.73 9.54
N LYS A 63 -14.36 7.71 9.37
CA LYS A 63 -14.74 6.31 9.31
C LYS A 63 -13.95 5.47 10.29
N TYR A 64 -14.51 4.31 10.59
CA TYR A 64 -13.97 3.36 11.56
C TYR A 64 -14.48 1.95 11.29
N TYR A 65 -13.78 0.97 11.83
CA TYR A 65 -14.23 -0.42 11.82
C TYR A 65 -14.67 -0.86 13.21
N VAL A 66 -15.72 -1.67 13.29
CA VAL A 66 -16.09 -2.38 14.53
C VAL A 66 -15.40 -3.74 14.56
N CYS A 67 -14.88 -4.09 15.73
CA CYS A 67 -14.09 -5.29 15.97
C CYS A 67 -14.89 -6.33 16.77
N PRO A 68 -15.58 -7.27 16.11
CA PRO A 68 -16.25 -8.38 16.82
C PRO A 68 -15.27 -9.46 17.27
N GLU A 69 -14.12 -9.57 16.61
CA GLU A 69 -13.05 -10.53 16.88
C GLU A 69 -11.69 -9.89 16.53
N THR A 70 -10.62 -10.37 17.15
CA THR A 70 -9.25 -10.01 16.79
C THR A 70 -8.94 -10.49 15.37
N GLY A 71 -8.32 -9.64 14.56
CA GLY A 71 -8.01 -9.98 13.17
C GLY A 71 -8.11 -8.81 12.20
N ALA A 72 -7.93 -9.12 10.92
CA ALA A 72 -8.17 -8.16 9.84
C ALA A 72 -9.61 -7.66 9.87
N VAL A 73 -9.80 -6.35 9.66
CA VAL A 73 -11.13 -5.76 9.61
C VAL A 73 -11.93 -6.27 8.41
N LYS A 74 -13.25 -6.35 8.56
CA LYS A 74 -14.14 -6.78 7.47
C LYS A 74 -14.92 -5.58 6.93
N PRO A 75 -15.12 -5.47 5.60
CA PRO A 75 -15.86 -4.34 5.01
C PRO A 75 -17.29 -4.18 5.53
N GLU A 76 -17.94 -5.27 5.95
CA GLU A 76 -19.27 -5.25 6.57
C GLU A 76 -19.32 -4.55 7.94
N TYR A 77 -18.16 -4.39 8.59
CA TYR A 77 -18.02 -3.68 9.85
C TYR A 77 -17.41 -2.30 9.68
N HIS A 78 -17.43 -1.74 8.46
CA HIS A 78 -16.95 -0.40 8.16
C HIS A 78 -18.08 0.62 8.29
N PHE A 79 -17.92 1.59 9.19
CA PHE A 79 -18.94 2.57 9.53
C PHE A 79 -18.41 4.00 9.43
N THR A 80 -19.34 4.95 9.34
CA THR A 80 -19.05 6.39 9.30
C THR A 80 -19.49 7.02 10.61
N CYS A 81 -18.66 7.90 11.15
CA CYS A 81 -18.97 8.72 12.32
C CYS A 81 -20.20 9.62 12.07
N PRO A 82 -20.94 10.01 13.12
CA PRO A 82 -21.97 11.03 13.01
C PRO A 82 -21.46 12.32 12.35
N ALA A 83 -22.34 13.05 11.67
CA ALA A 83 -21.97 14.29 10.99
C ALA A 83 -21.31 15.30 11.96
N GLY A 84 -20.16 15.84 11.57
CA GLY A 84 -19.38 16.79 12.40
C GLY A 84 -18.50 16.14 13.47
N SER A 85 -18.33 14.81 13.44
CA SER A 85 -17.42 14.09 14.33
C SER A 85 -16.38 13.29 13.56
N ASN A 86 -15.22 13.10 14.16
CA ASN A 86 -14.12 12.29 13.64
C ASN A 86 -13.74 11.20 14.66
N PHE A 87 -13.14 10.12 14.20
CA PHE A 87 -12.69 9.05 15.09
C PHE A 87 -11.44 9.49 15.86
N GLU A 88 -11.54 9.51 17.19
CA GLU A 88 -10.44 9.81 18.10
C GLU A 88 -9.78 8.51 18.56
N VAL A 89 -8.57 8.24 18.05
CA VAL A 89 -7.83 6.99 18.28
C VAL A 89 -7.55 6.77 19.76
N ALA A 90 -7.23 7.85 20.51
CA ALA A 90 -6.94 7.74 21.94
C ALA A 90 -8.15 7.31 22.77
N LEU A 91 -9.36 7.54 22.27
CA LEU A 91 -10.61 7.21 22.94
C LEU A 91 -11.32 6.00 22.30
N GLY A 92 -10.87 5.55 21.13
CA GLY A 92 -11.46 4.44 20.39
C GLY A 92 -12.91 4.71 19.97
N THR A 93 -13.27 5.97 19.67
CA THR A 93 -14.65 6.33 19.33
C THR A 93 -14.76 7.65 18.57
N CYS A 94 -15.92 7.91 17.96
CA CYS A 94 -16.21 9.18 17.29
C CYS A 94 -16.48 10.30 18.30
N VAL A 95 -15.79 11.42 18.15
CA VAL A 95 -15.91 12.60 19.03
C VAL A 95 -16.22 13.84 18.21
N ALA A 96 -17.20 14.62 18.65
CA ALA A 96 -17.55 15.89 18.02
C ALA A 96 -16.37 16.86 18.10
N ASP A 97 -16.09 17.56 16.99
CA ASP A 97 -14.99 18.52 16.86
C ASP A 97 -13.57 17.94 17.10
N ALA A 98 -13.42 16.61 17.16
CA ALA A 98 -12.11 15.99 17.19
C ALA A 98 -11.33 16.32 15.92
N PRO A 99 -10.00 16.52 15.99
CA PRO A 99 -9.20 16.75 14.80
C PRO A 99 -9.32 15.57 13.85
N CYS A 100 -9.48 15.85 12.56
CA CYS A 100 -9.41 14.82 11.53
C CYS A 100 -7.95 14.40 11.36
N ILE A 101 -7.58 13.26 11.94
CA ILE A 101 -6.24 12.69 11.81
C ILE A 101 -6.32 11.54 10.81
N ILE A 102 -5.73 11.78 9.63
CA ILE A 102 -5.52 10.74 8.63
C ILE A 102 -4.18 10.08 8.95
N LEU A 103 -4.21 8.81 9.33
CA LEU A 103 -3.02 8.05 9.71
C LEU A 103 -2.16 7.70 8.50
N CYS A 104 -2.81 7.54 7.36
CA CYS A 104 -2.22 7.18 6.10
C CYS A 104 -2.78 8.08 5.02
N THR A 105 -1.89 8.78 4.33
CA THR A 105 -2.28 9.55 3.15
C THR A 105 -2.90 8.59 2.15
N ASP A 106 -4.18 8.79 1.90
CA ASP A 106 -5.01 8.07 0.95
C ASP A 106 -4.21 7.72 -0.32
N SER A 107 -3.84 6.44 -0.46
CA SER A 107 -3.46 5.86 -1.75
C SER A 107 -4.65 5.13 -2.38
N ALA A 108 -5.87 5.47 -1.98
CA ALA A 108 -7.12 4.92 -2.48
C ALA A 108 -8.22 5.97 -2.71
N THR A 109 -7.84 7.20 -3.11
CA THR A 109 -8.70 7.92 -4.04
C THR A 109 -8.67 7.13 -5.35
N THR A 110 -9.74 7.17 -6.14
CA THR A 110 -9.81 6.58 -7.48
C THR A 110 -8.94 7.33 -8.50
N ALA A 111 -7.71 7.68 -8.11
CA ALA A 111 -6.53 7.64 -8.94
C ALA A 111 -5.62 6.56 -8.32
N SER A 112 -5.38 5.49 -9.08
CA SER A 112 -4.34 4.48 -8.84
C SER A 112 -3.10 5.10 -8.18
N PRO A 113 -2.30 4.37 -7.38
CA PRO A 113 -0.99 4.87 -6.96
C PRO A 113 -0.14 5.11 -8.21
N SER A 114 -0.19 6.32 -8.77
CA SER A 114 0.83 6.84 -9.64
C SER A 114 2.00 7.25 -8.76
N PHE A 115 2.59 6.28 -8.07
CA PHE A 115 4.00 6.38 -7.74
C PHE A 115 4.76 6.20 -9.06
N ASN A 116 4.77 7.29 -9.85
CA ASN A 116 5.37 7.46 -11.17
C ASN A 116 4.67 6.79 -12.36
N CYS A 117 3.36 6.60 -12.30
CA CYS A 117 2.58 6.09 -13.43
C CYS A 117 1.77 7.21 -14.10
N THR A 118 2.06 7.50 -15.37
CA THR A 118 1.31 8.50 -16.12
C THR A 118 -0.04 7.89 -16.52
N THR A 119 -1.13 8.60 -16.27
CA THR A 119 -2.49 8.14 -16.61
C THR A 119 -2.85 8.42 -18.07
N SER A 120 -2.27 9.46 -18.66
CA SER A 120 -2.45 9.84 -20.07
C SER A 120 -1.15 10.38 -20.67
N MET A 121 -0.86 10.03 -21.93
CA MET A 121 0.31 10.49 -22.65
C MET A 121 -0.05 10.90 -24.08
N THR A 122 0.44 12.05 -24.53
CA THR A 122 0.46 12.44 -25.94
C THR A 122 1.77 11.99 -26.57
N CYS A 123 1.68 11.30 -27.68
CA CYS A 123 2.83 10.73 -28.37
C CYS A 123 3.75 11.81 -28.91
N SER A 124 5.04 11.76 -28.54
CA SER A 124 6.07 12.62 -29.14
C SER A 124 6.64 12.03 -30.44
N SER A 125 6.65 10.70 -30.55
CA SER A 125 7.04 9.95 -31.74
C SER A 125 6.31 8.60 -31.77
N ALA A 126 6.38 7.89 -32.89
CA ALA A 126 5.94 6.50 -32.93
C ALA A 126 6.89 5.63 -32.08
N GLY A 127 6.33 4.63 -31.38
CA GLY A 127 7.11 3.72 -30.53
C GLY A 127 6.35 3.25 -29.30
N TYR A 128 7.08 2.61 -28.39
CA TYR A 128 6.57 2.09 -27.13
C TYR A 128 7.19 2.87 -25.96
N PHE A 129 6.36 3.24 -25.00
CA PHE A 129 6.77 4.07 -23.87
C PHE A 129 6.27 3.47 -22.57
N ALA A 130 7.10 3.56 -21.54
CA ALA A 130 6.73 3.06 -20.23
C ALA A 130 5.57 3.89 -19.66
N LYS A 131 4.53 3.19 -19.20
CA LYS A 131 3.40 3.84 -18.53
C LYS A 131 3.76 4.22 -17.08
N CYS A 132 4.65 3.46 -16.45
CA CYS A 132 5.19 3.71 -15.12
C CYS A 132 6.72 3.86 -15.16
N SER A 133 7.32 4.53 -14.18
CA SER A 133 8.78 4.48 -13.96
C SER A 133 9.26 3.17 -13.31
N TYR A 134 8.34 2.25 -13.00
CA TYR A 134 8.60 0.92 -12.49
C TYR A 134 8.00 -0.14 -13.42
N CYS A 135 8.45 -1.36 -13.25
CA CYS A 135 8.09 -2.51 -14.06
C CYS A 135 6.63 -2.91 -13.83
N GLN A 136 5.83 -2.85 -14.88
CA GLN A 136 4.45 -3.33 -14.87
C GLN A 136 4.06 -3.89 -16.25
N PRO A 137 2.99 -4.67 -16.37
CA PRO A 137 2.58 -5.21 -17.66
C PRO A 137 2.12 -4.14 -18.66
N GLN A 138 1.59 -3.01 -18.18
CA GLN A 138 0.99 -1.98 -19.04
C GLN A 138 2.02 -0.97 -19.58
N TYR A 139 1.85 -0.59 -20.84
CA TYR A 139 2.68 0.39 -21.53
C TYR A 139 1.87 1.20 -22.55
N TYR A 140 2.49 2.25 -23.09
CA TYR A 140 1.92 3.10 -24.12
C TYR A 140 2.45 2.71 -25.50
N HIS A 141 1.55 2.50 -26.45
CA HIS A 141 1.87 2.32 -27.86
C HIS A 141 1.44 3.58 -28.64
N CYS A 142 2.42 4.22 -29.24
CA CYS A 142 2.26 5.40 -30.07
C CYS A 142 2.43 5.05 -31.54
N THR A 143 1.40 5.32 -32.35
CA THR A 143 1.43 5.11 -33.80
C THR A 143 1.96 6.33 -34.55
N GLN A 144 1.71 7.55 -34.05
CA GLN A 144 2.18 8.80 -34.65
C GLN A 144 2.31 9.90 -33.58
N ALA A 145 3.20 10.87 -33.82
CA ALA A 145 3.33 12.07 -32.99
C ALA A 145 2.02 12.90 -32.98
N GLY A 146 1.74 13.55 -31.84
CA GLY A 146 0.58 14.43 -31.65
C GLY A 146 -0.74 13.71 -31.36
N HIS A 147 -0.78 12.38 -31.41
CA HIS A 147 -1.96 11.58 -31.04
C HIS A 147 -1.88 11.09 -29.60
N GLU A 148 -3.03 10.72 -29.03
CA GLU A 148 -3.08 10.04 -27.74
C GLU A 148 -2.51 8.62 -27.86
N ALA A 149 -1.71 8.23 -26.87
CA ALA A 149 -1.14 6.89 -26.83
C ALA A 149 -2.21 5.84 -26.49
N VAL A 150 -2.12 4.68 -27.14
CA VAL A 150 -2.97 3.52 -26.82
C VAL A 150 -2.32 2.75 -25.67
N VAL A 151 -3.09 2.38 -24.66
CA VAL A 151 -2.60 1.53 -23.56
C VAL A 151 -2.66 0.07 -24.00
N GLU A 152 -1.51 -0.60 -23.98
CA GLU A 152 -1.39 -2.03 -24.24
C GLU A 152 -0.77 -2.76 -23.05
N SER A 153 -0.76 -4.10 -23.09
CA SER A 153 -0.20 -4.95 -22.03
C SER A 153 0.73 -6.00 -22.60
N CYS A 154 1.82 -6.27 -21.90
CA CYS A 154 2.75 -7.34 -22.21
C CYS A 154 2.04 -8.71 -22.15
N ALA A 155 2.52 -9.67 -22.94
CA ALA A 155 1.96 -11.01 -22.96
C ALA A 155 2.34 -11.80 -21.69
N GLY A 156 1.37 -12.53 -21.13
CA GLY A 156 1.59 -13.44 -20.00
C GLY A 156 2.07 -12.72 -18.73
N THR A 157 3.21 -13.14 -18.20
CA THR A 157 3.81 -12.63 -16.95
C THR A 157 4.94 -11.62 -17.19
N LEU A 158 5.11 -11.16 -18.42
CA LEU A 158 6.12 -10.18 -18.79
C LEU A 158 5.73 -8.78 -18.29
N VAL A 159 6.75 -7.95 -18.04
CA VAL A 159 6.60 -6.55 -17.63
C VAL A 159 7.34 -5.65 -18.62
N PHE A 160 6.81 -4.45 -18.85
CA PHE A 160 7.44 -3.47 -19.71
C PHE A 160 8.58 -2.79 -18.96
N ASN A 161 9.76 -2.74 -19.60
CA ASN A 161 10.93 -2.13 -19.01
C ASN A 161 10.80 -0.59 -18.97
N PRO A 162 10.99 0.07 -17.81
CA PRO A 162 10.88 1.52 -17.71
C PRO A 162 12.08 2.28 -18.32
N ASP A 163 13.17 1.60 -18.66
CA ASP A 163 14.35 2.24 -19.29
C ASP A 163 14.05 2.60 -20.77
N PRO A 164 14.10 3.90 -21.15
CA PRO A 164 13.79 4.34 -22.50
C PRO A 164 14.80 3.88 -23.56
N GLY A 165 15.99 3.41 -23.17
CA GLY A 165 16.95 2.78 -24.08
C GLY A 165 16.56 1.36 -24.49
N TYR A 166 15.71 0.70 -23.70
CA TYR A 166 15.27 -0.68 -23.92
C TYR A 166 13.76 -0.85 -23.68
N PRO A 167 12.88 -0.15 -24.42
CA PRO A 167 11.45 -0.08 -24.13
C PRO A 167 10.68 -1.27 -24.72
N TYR A 168 10.88 -2.46 -24.16
CA TYR A 168 10.18 -3.69 -24.54
C TYR A 168 9.83 -4.56 -23.32
N CYS A 169 8.95 -5.53 -23.54
CA CYS A 169 8.53 -6.48 -22.51
C CYS A 169 9.66 -7.47 -22.17
N ILE A 170 9.96 -7.59 -20.88
CA ILE A 170 11.00 -8.45 -20.32
C ILE A 170 10.45 -9.31 -19.18
N SER A 171 11.24 -10.28 -18.72
CA SER A 171 10.88 -11.06 -17.53
C SER A 171 10.82 -10.13 -16.31
N SER A 172 9.85 -10.39 -15.43
CA SER A 172 9.72 -9.67 -14.16
C SER A 172 10.99 -9.76 -13.29
N SER A 173 11.77 -10.84 -13.44
CA SER A 173 13.06 -11.02 -12.74
C SER A 173 14.17 -10.10 -13.23
N ASP A 174 14.09 -9.63 -14.48
CA ASP A 174 15.18 -8.93 -15.16
C ASP A 174 14.96 -7.41 -15.18
N CYS A 175 13.93 -6.94 -14.47
CA CYS A 175 13.43 -5.58 -14.56
C CYS A 175 13.81 -4.75 -13.30
N PRO A 176 14.30 -3.49 -13.45
CA PRO A 176 14.57 -2.79 -14.71
C PRO A 176 15.81 -3.35 -15.41
N TYR A 177 15.69 -3.61 -16.71
CA TYR A 177 16.82 -4.08 -17.51
C TYR A 177 17.62 -2.90 -18.01
N LYS A 178 18.88 -2.84 -17.56
CA LYS A 178 19.89 -1.93 -18.09
C LYS A 178 21.21 -2.70 -18.23
N PRO A 179 21.73 -2.91 -19.45
CA PRO A 179 23.03 -3.53 -19.61
C PRO A 179 24.12 -2.62 -19.01
N LEU A 180 25.01 -3.22 -18.22
CA LEU A 180 26.19 -2.54 -17.70
C LEU A 180 27.22 -2.46 -18.83
N PHE A 181 27.55 -1.23 -19.25
CA PHE A 181 28.67 -0.93 -20.11
C PHE A 181 29.87 -0.50 -19.27
#